data_AF-A0AAV3T279-F1
#
_entry.id   AF-A0AAV3T279-F1
#
_cell.length_a   1.000
_cell.length_b   1.000
_cell.length_c   1.000
_cell.angle_alpha   90.00
_cell.angle_beta   90.00
_cell.angle_gamma   90.00
#
_symmetry.space_group_name_H-M   'P 1'
#
loop_
_entity.id
_entity.type
_entity.pdbx_description
1 polymer ?
#
loop_
_entity_poly.entity_id
_entity_poly.type
_entity_poly.pdbx_seq_one_letter_code
_entity_poly.pdbx_strand_id
1 'polypeptide(L)'
;MTGTVSSLVSFSLDSETEELTVRDDLAGMSATLGVADPGALAPAPPESFVFPVDDAVAFTASELVIPSDVNARLRDTSGDYQGEFSTTPRDLPEGTHYLELGRIVKTYVALPRTSATAGYDAPHADGGSLHVSFPERTRVEVGARARHNRPHATVTVPDDPGALMTAVGALGASVKEWSAERSWPTLRGYPPAIELGDELSIPDGLSRPDTGVTITVPETYADIRASARRALGDTP
;
A
#
# COMPACT_ATOMS: atom_id res chain seq x y z
N MET A 1 16.87 -20.77 8.90
CA MET A 1 16.95 -19.31 9.07
C MET A 1 15.59 -18.76 8.73
N THR A 2 14.86 -18.27 9.72
CA THR A 2 13.56 -17.63 9.55
C THR A 2 13.77 -16.38 8.71
N GLY A 3 13.28 -16.39 7.47
CA GLY A 3 13.33 -15.20 6.61
C GLY A 3 12.48 -14.12 7.25
N THR A 4 13.11 -13.06 7.74
CA THR A 4 12.40 -11.85 8.17
C THR A 4 11.65 -11.32 6.95
N VAL A 5 10.31 -11.37 6.99
CA VAL A 5 9.50 -10.63 6.01
C VAL A 5 9.79 -9.17 6.27
N SER A 6 10.55 -8.53 5.37
CA SER A 6 10.76 -7.09 5.41
C SER A 6 9.40 -6.40 5.42
N SER A 7 9.18 -5.44 6.31
CA SER A 7 8.03 -4.55 6.21
C SER A 7 8.08 -3.88 4.83
N LEU A 8 6.95 -3.90 4.11
CA LEU A 8 6.87 -3.34 2.76
C LEU A 8 6.95 -1.80 2.79
N VAL A 9 6.46 -1.23 3.89
CA VAL A 9 6.47 0.20 4.18
C VAL A 9 6.96 0.42 5.61
N SER A 10 7.43 1.63 5.89
CA SER A 10 7.81 2.05 7.24
C SER A 10 7.43 3.51 7.49
N PHE A 11 7.30 3.85 8.78
CA PHE A 11 6.88 5.16 9.24
C PHE A 11 7.85 5.66 10.30
N SER A 12 8.23 6.93 10.23
CA SER A 12 8.99 7.60 11.27
C SER A 12 8.51 9.03 11.45
N LEU A 13 8.34 9.44 12.70
CA LEU A 13 7.92 10.79 13.07
C LEU A 13 9.10 11.49 13.74
N ASP A 14 9.49 12.63 13.20
CA ASP A 14 10.41 13.56 13.85
C ASP A 14 9.58 14.63 14.58
N SER A 15 9.62 14.62 15.91
CA SER A 15 8.88 15.57 16.74
C SER A 15 9.52 16.96 16.81
N GLU A 16 10.79 17.10 16.44
CA GLU A 16 11.46 18.41 16.41
C GLU A 16 11.14 19.16 15.12
N THR A 17 11.08 18.44 13.99
CA THR A 17 10.69 19.02 12.69
C THR A 17 9.19 18.94 12.41
N GLU A 18 8.44 18.20 13.23
CA GLU A 18 7.00 17.95 13.05
C GLU A 18 6.70 17.29 11.69
N GLU A 19 7.54 16.33 11.29
CA GLU A 19 7.43 15.63 10.00
C GLU A 19 7.22 14.13 10.17
N LEU A 20 6.15 13.62 9.56
CA LEU A 20 5.94 12.20 9.36
C LEU A 20 6.53 11.78 8.02
N THR A 21 7.55 10.93 8.06
CA THR A 21 8.08 10.24 6.87
C THR A 21 7.38 8.91 6.69
N VAL A 22 6.85 8.71 5.48
CA VAL A 22 6.28 7.45 5.00
C VAL A 22 7.20 6.90 3.92
N ARG A 23 7.68 5.67 4.09
CA ARG A 23 8.64 5.04 3.18
C ARG A 23 8.04 3.80 2.53
N ASP A 24 8.24 3.68 1.23
CA ASP A 24 8.12 2.44 0.47
C ASP A 24 9.51 1.78 0.46
N ASP A 25 9.71 0.81 1.35
CA ASP A 25 11.00 0.13 1.52
C ASP A 25 11.33 -0.76 0.33
N LEU A 26 10.32 -1.23 -0.41
CA LEU A 26 10.50 -2.02 -1.62
C LEU A 26 11.01 -1.17 -2.79
N ALA A 27 10.44 0.01 -2.99
CA ALA A 27 10.84 0.93 -4.07
C ALA A 27 12.00 1.85 -3.68
N GLY A 28 12.34 1.93 -2.39
CA GLY A 28 13.36 2.86 -1.88
C GLY A 28 12.91 4.32 -1.94
N MET A 29 11.60 4.57 -1.91
CA MET A 29 11.02 5.90 -2.06
C MET A 29 10.38 6.39 -0.75
N SER A 30 10.31 7.70 -0.56
CA SER A 30 9.63 8.29 0.60
C SER A 30 8.76 9.49 0.23
N ALA A 31 7.82 9.79 1.12
CA ALA A 31 7.04 11.02 1.14
C ALA A 31 6.98 11.53 2.59
N THR A 32 6.88 12.85 2.76
CA THR A 32 6.74 13.49 4.06
C THR A 32 5.38 14.18 4.17
N LEU A 33 4.85 14.27 5.38
CA LEU A 33 3.68 15.06 5.75
C LEU A 33 4.05 15.91 6.97
N GLY A 34 3.63 17.17 6.99
CA GLY A 34 3.71 18.00 8.19
C GLY A 34 2.61 17.62 9.18
N VAL A 35 2.95 17.59 10.47
CA VAL A 35 2.08 17.11 11.56
C VAL A 35 2.28 17.98 12.79
N ALA A 36 1.45 19.02 12.93
CA ALA A 36 1.60 19.98 14.03
C ALA A 36 1.22 19.36 15.38
N ASP A 37 2.03 19.63 16.41
CA ASP A 37 1.85 19.16 17.79
C ASP A 37 1.62 17.63 17.86
N PRO A 38 2.56 16.83 17.33
CA PRO A 38 2.33 15.42 17.11
C PRO A 38 2.49 14.63 18.43
N GLY A 39 1.53 13.74 18.68
CA GLY A 39 1.65 12.69 19.67
C GLY A 39 2.58 11.55 19.22
N ALA A 40 2.89 10.63 20.12
CA ALA A 40 3.69 9.47 19.78
C ALA A 40 3.02 8.58 18.73
N LEU A 41 3.82 8.06 17.79
CA LEU A 41 3.37 7.04 16.84
C LEU A 41 2.99 5.75 17.57
N ALA A 42 1.85 5.17 17.19
CA ALA A 42 1.40 3.86 17.58
C ALA A 42 0.96 3.06 16.33
N PRO A 43 1.02 1.72 16.35
CA PRO A 43 0.45 0.91 15.27
C PRO A 43 -1.05 1.16 15.10
N ALA A 44 -1.53 1.13 13.86
CA ALA A 44 -2.96 1.20 13.52
C ALA A 44 -3.38 -0.02 12.67
N PRO A 45 -4.66 -0.43 12.71
CA PRO A 45 -5.13 -1.56 11.91
C PRO A 45 -5.18 -1.18 10.42
N PRO A 46 -4.49 -1.90 9.51
CA PRO A 46 -4.61 -1.69 8.06
C PRO A 46 -6.05 -1.79 7.54
N GLU A 47 -6.89 -2.60 8.19
CA GLU A 47 -8.31 -2.78 7.87
C GLU A 47 -9.19 -1.57 8.18
N SER A 48 -8.68 -0.55 8.87
CA SER A 48 -9.39 0.73 9.08
C SER A 48 -9.54 1.54 7.80
N PHE A 49 -8.81 1.21 6.73
CA PHE A 49 -8.80 1.98 5.49
C PHE A 49 -9.76 1.41 4.45
N VAL A 50 -10.49 2.29 3.76
CA VAL A 50 -11.34 1.91 2.62
C VAL A 50 -10.53 1.32 1.48
N PHE A 51 -9.30 1.81 1.28
CA PHE A 51 -8.38 1.26 0.29
C PHE A 51 -7.31 0.42 0.99
N PRO A 52 -6.94 -0.73 0.42
CA PRO A 52 -5.98 -1.62 1.05
C PRO A 52 -4.61 -0.93 1.20
N VAL A 53 -4.04 -1.06 2.39
CA VAL A 53 -2.69 -0.61 2.77
C VAL A 53 -1.88 -1.81 3.28
N ASP A 54 -0.55 -1.74 3.15
CA ASP A 54 0.34 -2.83 3.61
C ASP A 54 0.61 -2.72 5.13
N ASP A 55 0.66 -1.49 5.66
CA ASP A 55 0.80 -1.21 7.09
C ASP A 55 0.25 0.19 7.42
N ALA A 56 0.00 0.48 8.70
CA ALA A 56 -0.54 1.75 9.16
C ALA A 56 -0.08 2.15 10.57
N VAL A 57 -0.03 3.46 10.81
CA VAL A 57 0.24 4.07 12.12
C VAL A 57 -0.84 5.07 12.49
N ALA A 58 -1.01 5.31 13.78
CA ALA A 58 -1.86 6.35 14.35
C ALA A 58 -1.06 7.26 15.28
N PHE A 59 -1.47 8.51 15.34
CA PHE A 59 -0.98 9.51 16.28
C PHE A 59 -2.06 10.58 16.47
N THR A 60 -1.78 11.57 17.31
CA THR A 60 -2.65 12.73 17.48
C THR A 60 -1.95 13.97 16.94
N ALA A 61 -2.67 14.88 16.27
CA ALA A 61 -2.11 16.15 15.79
C ALA A 61 -3.18 17.25 15.82
N SER A 62 -2.77 18.52 15.83
CA SER A 62 -3.68 19.66 15.68
C SER A 62 -3.90 20.06 14.22
N GLU A 63 -2.97 19.69 13.34
CA GLU A 63 -3.04 19.97 11.91
C GLU A 63 -2.22 18.95 11.11
N LEU A 64 -2.68 18.64 9.90
CA LEU A 64 -1.89 17.98 8.87
C LEU A 64 -1.58 18.95 7.75
N VAL A 65 -0.32 18.99 7.33
CA VAL A 65 0.13 19.74 6.16
C VAL A 65 0.56 18.75 5.09
N ILE A 66 -0.20 18.70 4.00
CA ILE A 66 0.12 17.90 2.83
C ILE A 66 0.95 18.76 1.88
N PRO A 67 2.22 18.38 1.60
CA PRO A 67 3.09 19.19 0.76
C PRO A 67 2.54 19.43 -0.64
N SER A 68 2.95 20.53 -1.25
CA SER A 68 2.45 20.96 -2.55
C SER A 68 2.75 20.03 -3.73
N ASP A 69 3.68 19.09 -3.56
CA ASP A 69 4.00 18.07 -4.55
C ASP A 69 3.18 16.77 -4.36
N VAL A 70 2.23 16.75 -3.43
CA VAL A 70 1.28 15.67 -3.17
C VAL A 70 -0.13 16.14 -3.57
N ASN A 71 -0.79 15.40 -4.47
CA ASN A 71 -2.20 15.65 -4.79
C ASN A 71 -3.12 14.93 -3.78
N ALA A 72 -3.85 15.66 -2.95
CA ALA A 72 -4.81 15.11 -2.01
C ALA A 72 -6.23 15.07 -2.58
N ARG A 73 -6.92 13.94 -2.41
CA ARG A 73 -8.34 13.77 -2.81
C ARG A 73 -9.16 13.31 -1.62
N LEU A 74 -10.28 13.98 -1.37
CA LEU A 74 -11.22 13.58 -0.34
C LEU A 74 -12.09 12.42 -0.80
N ARG A 75 -12.25 11.46 0.09
CA ARG A 75 -12.98 10.22 -0.10
C ARG A 75 -13.89 9.99 1.10
N ASP A 76 -15.09 9.49 0.87
CA ASP A 76 -15.98 9.04 1.93
C ASP A 76 -15.71 7.56 2.31
N THR A 77 -16.55 7.00 3.18
CA THR A 77 -16.47 5.60 3.63
C THR A 77 -16.74 4.57 2.53
N SER A 78 -17.32 4.97 1.41
CA SER A 78 -17.53 4.12 0.24
C SER A 78 -16.35 4.21 -0.75
N GLY A 79 -15.39 5.11 -0.49
CA GLY A 79 -14.28 5.41 -1.40
C GLY A 79 -14.68 6.35 -2.53
N ASP A 80 -15.87 6.94 -2.46
CA ASP A 80 -16.36 7.86 -3.49
C ASP A 80 -15.70 9.22 -3.35
N TYR A 81 -15.40 9.81 -4.50
CA TYR A 81 -14.72 11.09 -4.57
C TYR A 81 -15.65 12.25 -4.20
N GLN A 82 -15.23 13.05 -3.21
CA GLN A 82 -16.04 14.14 -2.65
C GLN A 82 -15.61 15.53 -3.16
N GLY A 83 -14.88 15.60 -4.29
CA GLY A 83 -14.43 16.86 -4.88
C GLY A 83 -13.08 17.38 -4.38
N GLU A 84 -12.58 18.39 -5.09
CA GLU A 84 -11.26 18.99 -4.88
C GLU A 84 -11.23 19.93 -3.67
N PHE A 85 -10.04 20.11 -3.11
CA PHE A 85 -9.77 21.23 -2.21
C PHE A 85 -9.36 22.46 -3.03
N SER A 86 -9.57 23.65 -2.47
CA SER A 86 -9.20 24.92 -3.10
C SER A 86 -8.54 25.85 -2.08
N THR A 87 -8.18 27.06 -2.48
CA THR A 87 -7.71 28.10 -1.56
C THR A 87 -8.82 28.64 -0.65
N THR A 88 -10.08 28.43 -1.00
CA THR A 88 -11.20 28.64 -0.08
C THR A 88 -11.32 27.39 0.81
N PRO A 89 -11.10 27.49 2.13
CA PRO A 89 -11.22 26.35 3.02
C PRO A 89 -12.66 25.81 3.02
N ARG A 90 -12.78 24.49 3.08
CA ARG A 90 -14.07 23.81 3.24
C ARG A 90 -14.12 23.08 4.57
N ASP A 91 -15.31 23.05 5.14
CA ASP A 91 -15.57 22.26 6.34
C ASP A 91 -15.84 20.80 5.96
N LEU A 92 -15.17 19.91 6.68
CA LEU A 92 -15.43 18.49 6.72
C LEU A 92 -16.32 18.25 7.95
N PRO A 93 -17.61 17.92 7.77
CA PRO A 93 -18.53 17.72 8.88
C PRO A 93 -18.09 16.54 9.74
N GLU A 94 -18.58 16.44 10.96
CA GLU A 94 -18.21 15.32 11.82
C GLU A 94 -18.55 13.96 11.19
N GLY A 95 -17.54 13.12 11.04
CA GLY A 95 -17.67 11.83 10.34
C GLY A 95 -16.31 11.17 10.11
N THR A 96 -16.30 10.07 9.37
CA THR A 96 -15.04 9.44 8.95
C THR A 96 -14.69 9.88 7.53
N HIS A 97 -13.53 10.52 7.39
CA HIS A 97 -13.04 11.03 6.12
C HIS A 97 -11.74 10.33 5.74
N TYR A 98 -11.52 10.16 4.44
CA TYR A 98 -10.27 9.63 3.93
C TYR A 98 -9.63 10.60 2.94
N LEU A 99 -8.33 10.80 3.06
CA LEU A 99 -7.53 11.49 2.05
C LEU A 99 -6.73 10.45 1.29
N GLU A 100 -6.98 10.33 -0.01
CA GLU A 100 -6.09 9.64 -0.93
C GLU A 100 -4.96 10.60 -1.32
N LEU A 101 -3.71 10.24 -1.03
CA LEU A 101 -2.54 11.03 -1.38
C LEU A 101 -1.87 10.45 -2.63
N GLY A 102 -1.95 11.19 -3.73
CA GLY A 102 -1.37 10.84 -5.01
C GLY A 102 0.10 11.26 -5.10
N ARG A 103 1.03 10.40 -4.64
CA ARG A 103 2.47 10.59 -4.88
C ARG A 103 3.24 9.27 -4.97
N ILE A 104 4.57 9.36 -4.83
CA ILE A 104 5.56 8.29 -5.04
C ILE A 104 5.29 7.09 -4.13
N VAL A 105 4.94 7.32 -2.86
CA VAL A 105 4.43 6.28 -1.96
C VAL A 105 2.91 6.40 -1.90
N LYS A 106 2.19 5.28 -2.11
CA LYS A 106 0.73 5.30 -2.08
C LYS A 106 0.28 5.41 -0.63
N THR A 107 -0.12 6.61 -0.23
CA THR A 107 -0.43 6.94 1.17
C THR A 107 -1.89 7.34 1.28
N TYR A 108 -2.50 6.96 2.39
CA TYR A 108 -3.88 7.28 2.75
C TYR A 108 -3.90 7.82 4.16
N VAL A 109 -4.71 8.83 4.39
CA VAL A 109 -5.00 9.36 5.73
C VAL A 109 -6.44 9.03 6.06
N ALA A 110 -6.70 8.42 7.21
CA ALA A 110 -8.03 8.26 7.76
C ALA A 110 -8.21 9.20 8.96
N LEU A 111 -9.34 9.89 8.97
CA LEU A 111 -9.76 10.83 10.01
C LEU A 111 -11.05 10.28 10.62
N PRO A 112 -10.95 9.39 11.63
CA PRO A 112 -12.11 8.69 12.17
C PRO A 112 -12.95 9.57 13.11
N ARG A 113 -14.23 9.77 12.79
CA ARG A 113 -15.19 10.51 13.63
C ARG A 113 -14.69 11.91 14.01
N THR A 114 -14.27 12.66 13.00
CA THR A 114 -13.61 13.95 13.11
C THR A 114 -14.34 14.99 12.28
N SER A 115 -14.46 16.22 12.81
CA SER A 115 -14.67 17.41 12.00
C SER A 115 -13.34 18.12 11.76
N ALA A 116 -13.19 18.76 10.61
CA ALA A 116 -11.96 19.44 10.23
C ALA A 116 -12.26 20.57 9.23
N THR A 117 -11.33 21.50 9.08
CA THR A 117 -11.37 22.49 8.01
C THR A 117 -10.15 22.28 7.12
N ALA A 118 -10.34 22.23 5.81
CA ALA A 118 -9.28 21.91 4.87
C ALA A 118 -9.25 22.87 3.68
N GLY A 119 -8.07 23.40 3.37
CA GLY A 119 -7.86 24.35 2.27
C GLY A 119 -6.39 24.49 1.92
N TYR A 120 -6.12 24.88 0.68
CA TYR A 120 -4.76 25.20 0.26
C TYR A 120 -4.37 26.63 0.69
N ASP A 121 -3.11 26.83 1.06
CA ASP A 121 -2.55 28.16 1.36
C ASP A 121 -2.37 29.04 0.10
N ALA A 122 -2.13 28.41 -1.05
CA ALA A 122 -2.07 28.98 -2.39
C ALA A 122 -2.65 27.98 -3.41
N PRO A 123 -2.99 28.38 -4.65
CA PRO A 123 -3.46 27.40 -5.63
C PRO A 123 -2.47 26.24 -5.78
N HIS A 124 -2.95 24.99 -5.77
CA HIS A 124 -2.08 23.81 -5.84
C HIS A 124 -1.20 23.81 -7.10
N ALA A 125 -1.72 24.31 -8.22
CA ALA A 125 -0.98 24.50 -9.47
C ALA A 125 0.22 25.46 -9.34
N ASP A 126 0.20 26.33 -8.33
CA ASP A 126 1.24 27.31 -8.03
C ASP A 126 2.13 26.88 -6.84
N GLY A 127 2.05 25.60 -6.45
CA GLY A 127 2.87 25.04 -5.37
C GLY A 127 2.33 25.28 -3.96
N GLY A 128 1.01 25.47 -3.80
CA GLY A 128 0.37 25.52 -2.48
C GLY A 128 0.23 24.16 -1.81
N SER A 129 0.38 24.14 -0.48
CA SER A 129 0.22 22.98 0.40
C SER A 129 -1.21 22.91 0.93
N LEU A 130 -1.75 21.70 1.09
CA LEU A 130 -3.08 21.52 1.68
C LEU A 130 -2.94 21.45 3.20
N HIS A 131 -3.64 22.35 3.88
CA HIS A 131 -3.76 22.38 5.33
C HIS A 131 -5.06 21.69 5.73
N VAL A 132 -5.01 20.82 6.72
CA VAL A 132 -6.17 20.15 7.33
C VAL A 132 -6.10 20.39 8.84
N SER A 133 -6.85 21.38 9.31
CA SER A 133 -6.84 21.82 10.70
C SER A 133 -8.00 21.17 11.47
N PHE A 134 -7.72 20.76 12.71
CA PHE A 134 -8.69 20.15 13.60
C PHE A 134 -9.12 21.12 14.71
N PRO A 135 -10.38 21.09 15.18
CA PRO A 135 -10.83 21.92 16.30
C PRO A 135 -10.06 21.67 17.61
N GLU A 136 -9.60 20.43 17.80
CA GLU A 136 -8.78 19.98 18.92
C GLU A 136 -7.77 18.92 18.45
N ARG A 137 -6.79 18.60 19.29
CA ARG A 137 -5.79 17.57 18.95
C ARG A 137 -6.50 16.24 18.69
N THR A 138 -6.41 15.78 17.44
CA THR A 138 -7.28 14.73 16.90
C THR A 138 -6.48 13.52 16.47
N ARG A 139 -7.06 12.32 16.63
CA ARG A 139 -6.46 11.08 16.13
C ARG A 139 -6.46 11.06 14.61
N VAL A 140 -5.28 10.83 14.05
CA VAL A 140 -5.02 10.65 12.63
C VAL A 140 -4.44 9.27 12.42
N GLU A 141 -4.91 8.56 11.40
CA GLU A 141 -4.31 7.29 10.97
C GLU A 141 -3.71 7.48 9.58
N VAL A 142 -2.48 7.00 9.39
CA VAL A 142 -1.76 7.07 8.12
C VAL A 142 -1.39 5.66 7.71
N GLY A 143 -1.96 5.23 6.59
CA GLY A 143 -1.73 3.92 5.99
C GLY A 143 -0.94 4.08 4.70
N ALA A 144 -0.04 3.15 4.43
CA ALA A 144 0.80 3.18 3.24
C ALA A 144 0.82 1.85 2.52
N ARG A 145 0.97 1.92 1.20
CA ARG A 145 1.10 0.76 0.33
C ARG A 145 2.35 0.90 -0.53
N ALA A 146 3.18 -0.14 -0.52
CA ALA A 146 4.34 -0.26 -1.37
C ALA A 146 3.92 -0.47 -2.83
N ARG A 147 4.61 0.21 -3.74
CA ARG A 147 4.49 -0.03 -5.17
C ARG A 147 5.27 -1.28 -5.51
N HIS A 148 4.56 -2.40 -5.63
CA HIS A 148 5.15 -3.61 -6.18
C HIS A 148 5.47 -3.35 -7.65
N ASN A 149 6.76 -3.15 -7.96
CA ASN A 149 7.28 -3.08 -9.34
C ASN A 149 8.22 -4.25 -9.66
N ARG A 150 8.46 -5.15 -8.70
CA ARG A 150 9.33 -6.32 -8.80
C ARG A 150 8.89 -7.42 -7.83
N PRO A 151 9.25 -8.69 -8.07
CA PRO A 151 9.00 -9.78 -7.13
C PRO A 151 9.60 -9.48 -5.75
N HIS A 152 8.82 -9.76 -4.69
CA HIS A 152 9.26 -9.55 -3.29
C HIS A 152 9.70 -10.85 -2.60
N ALA A 153 9.39 -12.00 -3.18
CA ALA A 153 9.79 -13.30 -2.68
C ALA A 153 10.32 -14.14 -3.83
N THR A 154 11.24 -15.04 -3.52
CA THR A 154 11.82 -15.99 -4.47
C THR A 154 11.45 -17.40 -4.03
N VAL A 155 10.96 -18.19 -4.97
CA VAL A 155 10.75 -19.62 -4.83
C VAL A 155 11.90 -20.33 -5.55
N THR A 156 12.63 -21.17 -4.83
CA THR A 156 13.70 -22.00 -5.41
C THR A 156 13.09 -23.32 -5.86
N VAL A 157 13.39 -23.75 -7.09
CA VAL A 157 12.79 -24.94 -7.71
C VAL A 157 13.92 -25.82 -8.28
N PRO A 158 13.92 -27.13 -7.97
CA PRO A 158 14.82 -28.08 -8.62
C PRO A 158 14.43 -28.33 -10.08
N ASP A 159 15.30 -29.01 -10.83
CA ASP A 159 14.97 -29.51 -12.17
C ASP A 159 14.02 -30.72 -12.07
N ASP A 160 12.83 -30.47 -11.54
CA ASP A 160 11.73 -31.41 -11.39
C ASP A 160 10.39 -30.74 -11.78
N PRO A 161 9.64 -31.28 -12.76
CA PRO A 161 8.34 -30.74 -13.18
C PRO A 161 7.31 -30.68 -12.05
N GLY A 162 7.29 -31.66 -11.14
CA GLY A 162 6.37 -31.70 -10.00
C GLY A 162 6.63 -30.55 -9.01
N ALA A 163 7.89 -30.27 -8.74
CA ALA A 163 8.32 -29.13 -7.93
C ALA A 163 7.96 -27.80 -8.61
N LEU A 164 8.14 -27.67 -9.93
CA LEU A 164 7.72 -26.48 -10.67
C LEU A 164 6.20 -26.30 -10.62
N MET A 165 5.42 -27.37 -10.71
CA MET A 165 3.96 -27.31 -10.58
C MET A 165 3.53 -26.79 -9.21
N THR A 166 4.22 -27.23 -8.15
CA THR A 166 3.99 -26.76 -6.77
C THR A 166 4.32 -25.27 -6.64
N ALA A 167 5.46 -24.83 -7.19
CA ALA A 167 5.87 -23.43 -7.20
C ALA A 167 4.89 -22.52 -7.97
N VAL A 168 4.40 -22.96 -9.13
CA VAL A 168 3.40 -22.23 -9.92
C VAL A 168 2.10 -22.03 -9.13
N GLY A 169 1.73 -23.01 -8.29
CA GLY A 169 0.57 -22.89 -7.38
C GLY A 169 0.69 -21.76 -6.35
N ALA A 170 1.92 -21.41 -5.94
CA ALA A 170 2.18 -20.34 -4.99
C ALA A 170 2.17 -18.94 -5.63
N LEU A 171 2.24 -18.82 -6.97
CA LEU A 171 2.25 -17.52 -7.66
C LEU A 171 0.98 -16.70 -7.38
N GLY A 172 -0.15 -17.37 -7.11
CA GLY A 172 -1.41 -16.74 -6.74
C GLY A 172 -1.37 -15.96 -5.41
N ALA A 173 -0.38 -16.22 -4.54
CA ALA A 173 -0.18 -15.46 -3.30
C ALA A 173 0.09 -13.97 -3.54
N SER A 174 0.47 -13.58 -4.76
CA SER A 174 0.66 -12.18 -5.17
C SER A 174 -0.64 -11.39 -5.34
N VAL A 175 -1.81 -12.05 -5.32
CA VAL A 175 -3.11 -11.40 -5.38
C VAL A 175 -3.40 -10.75 -4.03
N LYS A 176 -3.29 -9.41 -3.96
CA LYS A 176 -3.53 -8.63 -2.74
C LYS A 176 -5.00 -8.37 -2.44
N GLU A 177 -5.86 -8.45 -3.45
CA GLU A 177 -7.25 -8.01 -3.35
C GLU A 177 -8.18 -8.97 -4.11
N TRP A 178 -9.34 -9.28 -3.52
CA TRP A 178 -10.34 -10.19 -4.09
C TRP A 178 -11.53 -9.45 -4.67
N SER A 179 -11.67 -8.15 -4.38
CA SER A 179 -12.65 -7.26 -4.98
C SER A 179 -12.28 -6.82 -6.42
N ALA A 180 -13.16 -6.01 -7.03
CA ALA A 180 -12.93 -5.39 -8.33
C ALA A 180 -11.72 -4.42 -8.35
N GLU A 181 -11.27 -3.95 -7.18
CA GLU A 181 -10.15 -3.02 -7.03
C GLU A 181 -8.82 -3.67 -7.43
N ARG A 182 -8.73 -5.00 -7.50
CA ARG A 182 -7.60 -5.74 -8.11
C ARG A 182 -7.30 -5.31 -9.55
N SER A 183 -8.26 -4.72 -10.26
CA SER A 183 -8.05 -4.18 -11.61
C SER A 183 -7.11 -2.96 -11.64
N TRP A 184 -6.90 -2.30 -10.50
CA TRP A 184 -6.02 -1.15 -10.40
C TRP A 184 -4.56 -1.52 -10.62
N PRO A 185 -3.79 -0.75 -11.42
CA PRO A 185 -2.39 -1.05 -11.70
C PRO A 185 -1.51 -1.27 -10.47
N THR A 186 -1.82 -0.59 -9.36
CA THR A 186 -1.05 -0.66 -8.10
C THR A 186 -1.47 -1.81 -7.18
N LEU A 187 -2.51 -2.56 -7.52
CA LEU A 187 -2.97 -3.76 -6.82
C LEU A 187 -2.75 -5.05 -7.64
N ARG A 188 -2.16 -4.92 -8.83
CA ARG A 188 -1.54 -6.04 -9.52
C ARG A 188 -0.21 -6.33 -8.84
N GLY A 189 -0.22 -7.23 -7.86
CA GLY A 189 1.02 -7.69 -7.24
C GLY A 189 1.97 -8.30 -8.27
N TYR A 190 3.26 -8.27 -7.97
CA TYR A 190 4.25 -9.02 -8.73
C TYR A 190 4.32 -10.44 -8.17
N PRO A 191 4.13 -11.47 -9.01
CA PRO A 191 4.34 -12.85 -8.58
C PRO A 191 5.77 -13.03 -8.05
N PRO A 192 5.98 -13.95 -7.10
CA PRO A 192 7.32 -14.30 -6.64
C PRO A 192 8.20 -14.73 -7.82
N ALA A 193 9.50 -14.44 -7.72
CA ALA A 193 10.48 -14.91 -8.68
C ALA A 193 10.62 -16.43 -8.54
N ILE A 194 10.95 -17.11 -9.63
CA ILE A 194 11.34 -18.51 -9.60
C ILE A 194 12.80 -18.59 -10.01
N GLU A 195 13.60 -19.24 -9.18
CA GLU A 195 15.01 -19.52 -9.46
C GLU A 195 15.29 -21.03 -9.38
N LEU A 196 16.35 -21.46 -10.05
CA LEU A 196 16.78 -22.86 -10.02
C LEU A 196 17.67 -23.10 -8.79
N GLY A 197 17.49 -24.24 -8.14
CA GLY A 197 18.35 -24.73 -7.06
C GLY A 197 18.28 -26.24 -6.91
N ASP A 198 18.80 -26.78 -5.81
CA ASP A 198 18.86 -28.23 -5.62
C ASP A 198 17.57 -28.81 -4.99
N GLU A 199 16.79 -27.98 -4.28
CA GLU A 199 15.60 -28.38 -3.55
C GLU A 199 14.49 -27.32 -3.67
N LEU A 200 13.23 -27.76 -3.48
CA LEU A 200 12.08 -26.86 -3.50
C LEU A 200 12.03 -26.06 -2.19
N SER A 201 12.05 -24.73 -2.31
CA SER A 201 11.91 -23.82 -1.17
C SER A 201 10.88 -22.75 -1.49
N ILE A 202 9.75 -22.77 -0.75
CA ILE A 202 8.69 -21.77 -0.84
C ILE A 202 8.65 -21.01 0.50
N PRO A 203 8.89 -19.69 0.51
CA PRO A 203 8.75 -18.87 1.72
C PRO A 203 7.37 -19.01 2.38
N ASP A 204 7.32 -19.10 3.72
CA ASP A 204 6.10 -19.34 4.51
C ASP A 204 4.96 -18.35 4.24
N GLY A 205 5.28 -17.13 3.78
CA GLY A 205 4.29 -16.11 3.40
C GLY A 205 3.63 -16.30 2.03
N LEU A 206 4.07 -17.29 1.24
CA LEU A 206 3.51 -17.60 -0.07
C LEU A 206 2.62 -18.86 0.00
N SER A 207 1.37 -18.68 0.38
CA SER A 207 0.39 -19.77 0.37
C SER A 207 -0.46 -19.74 -0.89
N ARG A 208 -0.77 -20.94 -1.43
CA ARG A 208 -1.78 -21.07 -2.48
C ARG A 208 -3.11 -20.49 -1.98
N PRO A 209 -3.75 -19.58 -2.74
CA PRO A 209 -5.01 -19.01 -2.30
C PRO A 209 -6.13 -20.07 -2.33
N ASP A 210 -6.95 -20.08 -1.27
CA ASP A 210 -8.13 -20.95 -1.18
C ASP A 210 -9.29 -20.36 -1.99
N THR A 211 -9.37 -20.77 -3.26
CA THR A 211 -10.35 -20.27 -4.22
C THR A 211 -11.45 -21.28 -4.53
N GLY A 212 -11.36 -22.50 -4.00
CA GLY A 212 -12.20 -23.63 -4.42
C GLY A 212 -11.97 -24.09 -5.87
N VAL A 213 -11.01 -23.51 -6.61
CA VAL A 213 -10.71 -23.85 -8.01
C VAL A 213 -9.41 -24.65 -8.09
N THR A 214 -9.47 -25.78 -8.82
CA THR A 214 -8.29 -26.60 -9.15
C THR A 214 -7.99 -26.50 -10.63
N ILE A 215 -6.77 -26.10 -10.96
CA ILE A 215 -6.23 -26.13 -12.33
C ILE A 215 -5.34 -27.37 -12.43
N THR A 216 -5.60 -28.21 -13.43
CA THR A 216 -4.80 -29.40 -13.71
C THR A 216 -4.15 -29.25 -15.07
N VAL A 217 -2.84 -29.51 -15.13
CA VAL A 217 -2.04 -29.53 -16.37
C VAL A 217 -1.19 -30.80 -16.37
N PRO A 218 -0.79 -31.30 -17.56
CA PRO A 218 0.22 -32.34 -17.63
C PRO A 218 1.51 -31.94 -16.89
N GLU A 219 2.18 -32.91 -16.29
CA GLU A 219 3.45 -32.73 -15.59
C GLU A 219 4.62 -32.61 -16.58
N THR A 220 4.53 -31.63 -17.47
CA THR A 220 5.59 -31.27 -18.41
C THR A 220 5.94 -29.80 -18.23
N TYR A 221 7.23 -29.48 -18.40
CA TYR A 221 7.69 -28.09 -18.32
C TYR A 221 6.93 -27.15 -19.26
N ALA A 222 6.60 -27.62 -20.47
CA ALA A 222 5.90 -26.80 -21.45
C ALA A 222 4.49 -26.43 -20.98
N ASP A 223 3.72 -27.41 -20.50
CA ASP A 223 2.35 -27.22 -20.04
C ASP A 223 2.30 -26.38 -18.75
N ILE A 224 3.21 -26.65 -17.81
CA ILE A 224 3.31 -25.90 -16.56
C ILE A 224 3.68 -24.44 -16.84
N ARG A 225 4.70 -24.17 -17.67
CA ARG A 225 5.07 -22.80 -18.04
C ARG A 225 3.97 -22.08 -18.81
N ALA A 226 3.24 -22.78 -19.69
CA ALA A 226 2.11 -22.20 -20.41
C ALA A 226 1.00 -21.72 -19.47
N SER A 227 0.73 -22.48 -18.40
CA SER A 227 -0.25 -22.08 -17.37
C SER A 227 0.20 -20.87 -16.53
N ALA A 228 1.52 -20.66 -16.42
CA ALA A 228 2.15 -19.60 -15.63
C ALA A 228 2.68 -18.41 -16.46
N ARG A 229 2.40 -18.37 -17.77
CA ARG A 229 3.06 -17.50 -18.78
C ARG A 229 2.92 -15.99 -18.52
N ARG A 230 2.07 -15.56 -17.59
CA ARG A 230 1.96 -14.14 -17.19
C ARG A 230 2.84 -13.77 -15.98
N ALA A 231 3.41 -14.76 -15.29
CA ALA A 231 4.15 -14.61 -14.05
C ALA A 231 5.64 -14.95 -14.17
N LEU A 232 5.99 -15.88 -15.06
CA LEU A 232 7.36 -16.14 -15.46
C LEU A 232 7.70 -15.15 -16.59
N GLY A 233 8.52 -14.15 -16.30
CA GLY A 233 9.06 -13.27 -17.35
C GLY A 233 9.78 -14.10 -18.40
N ASP A 234 9.60 -13.75 -19.68
CA ASP A 234 10.35 -14.34 -20.79
C ASP A 234 11.85 -14.15 -20.51
N THR A 235 12.47 -15.18 -19.95
CA THR A 235 13.92 -15.29 -19.84
C THR A 235 14.33 -16.34 -20.87
N PRO A 236 15.28 -16.01 -21.77
CA PRO A 236 15.67 -16.87 -22.89
C PRO A 236 16.17 -18.26 -22.46
#